data_AF-A0A109MTF0-F1
#
_entry.id   AF-A0A109MTF0-F1
#
_cell.length_a   1.000
_cell.length_b   1.000
_cell.length_c   1.000
_cell.angle_alpha   90.00
_cell.angle_beta   90.00
_cell.angle_gamma   90.00
#
_symmetry.space_group_name_H-M   'P 1'
#
loop_
_entity.id
_entity.type
_entity.pdbx_description
1 polymer ?
#
loop_
_entity_poly.entity_id
_entity_poly.type
_entity_poly.pdbx_seq_one_letter_code
_entity_poly.pdbx_strand_id
1 'polypeptide(L)'
;MVYNSAAELCEGIEQVYPSIHVQLTMEIVDKRLGPVKAEAEISIKPVKSQGYLEVLVEELESEHIFADENGSIYGSFGIDQSIEIYDEVLAVIPFDEIIGKENWNEIVDASITVDKLKEQLGKALNDYQFSDLSGKYKFRKRCTITELQFIG
;
A
#
# COMPACT_ATOMS: atom_id res chain seq x y z
N MET A 1 22.82 -4.22 16.23
CA MET A 1 21.99 -4.99 17.19
C MET A 1 21.55 -6.26 16.48
N VAL A 2 21.51 -7.42 17.15
CA VAL A 2 21.05 -8.69 16.56
C VAL A 2 19.92 -9.21 17.46
N TYR A 3 18.80 -9.60 16.86
CA TYR A 3 17.68 -10.20 17.58
C TYR A 3 17.91 -11.70 17.74
N ASN A 4 17.89 -12.21 18.98
CA ASN A 4 18.13 -13.63 19.28
C ASN A 4 16.82 -14.39 19.57
N SER A 5 15.70 -13.68 19.69
CA SER A 5 14.40 -14.29 19.91
C SER A 5 13.27 -13.46 19.28
N ALA A 6 12.12 -14.10 19.08
CA ALA A 6 10.92 -13.41 18.60
C ALA A 6 10.47 -12.30 19.56
N ALA A 7 10.66 -12.46 20.88
CA ALA A 7 10.30 -11.44 21.85
C ALA A 7 11.17 -10.19 21.69
N GLU A 8 12.49 -10.38 21.59
CA GLU A 8 13.43 -9.28 21.33
C GLU A 8 13.13 -8.57 20.02
N LEU A 9 12.78 -9.33 18.97
CA LEU A 9 12.41 -8.76 17.67
C LEU A 9 11.15 -7.90 17.77
N CYS A 10 10.09 -8.43 18.39
CA CYS A 10 8.83 -7.70 18.56
C CYS A 10 9.01 -6.37 19.30
N GLU A 11 9.75 -6.38 20.41
CA GLU A 11 9.99 -5.16 21.21
C GLU A 11 10.90 -4.16 20.50
N GLY A 12 11.84 -4.64 19.68
CA GLY A 12 12.81 -3.80 19.00
C GLY A 12 12.30 -3.19 17.70
N ILE A 13 11.53 -3.91 16.88
CA ILE A 13 11.13 -3.43 15.55
C ILE A 13 10.27 -2.19 15.64
N GLU A 14 9.29 -2.17 16.53
CA GLU A 14 8.40 -1.02 16.72
C GLU A 14 9.15 0.26 17.14
N GLN A 15 10.33 0.11 17.74
CA GLN A 15 11.19 1.24 18.11
C GLN A 15 12.12 1.68 16.98
N VAL A 16 12.53 0.75 16.11
CA VAL A 16 13.52 1.00 15.04
C VAL A 16 12.86 1.45 13.75
N TYR A 17 11.68 0.92 13.44
CA TYR A 17 10.91 1.25 12.23
C TYR A 17 9.64 2.00 12.60
N PRO A 18 9.71 3.34 12.73
CA PRO A 18 8.50 4.15 12.80
C PRO A 18 7.72 4.04 11.48
N SER A 19 6.45 4.44 11.51
CA SER A 19 5.66 4.58 10.30
C SER A 19 6.34 5.51 9.29
N ILE A 20 6.29 5.11 8.03
CA ILE A 20 6.88 5.82 6.90
C ILE A 20 5.74 6.41 6.09
N HIS A 21 5.84 7.70 5.78
CA HIS A 21 4.86 8.37 4.94
C HIS A 21 5.37 8.42 3.51
N VAL A 22 4.49 8.11 2.56
CA VAL A 22 4.79 8.20 1.13
C VAL A 22 3.73 9.02 0.41
N GLN A 23 4.18 9.88 -0.49
CA GLN A 23 3.33 10.48 -1.52
C GLN A 23 3.46 9.68 -2.80
N LEU A 24 2.34 9.40 -3.46
CA LEU A 24 2.35 8.75 -4.76
C LEU A 24 1.44 9.46 -5.75
N THR A 25 1.84 9.42 -7.02
CA THR A 25 1.00 9.83 -8.15
C THR A 25 0.64 8.58 -8.94
N MET A 26 -0.65 8.37 -9.16
CA MET A 26 -1.16 7.22 -9.90
C MET A 26 -1.90 7.65 -11.17
N GLU A 27 -1.69 6.91 -12.25
CA GLU A 27 -2.49 6.99 -13.46
C GLU A 27 -3.55 5.90 -13.45
N ILE A 28 -4.81 6.31 -13.61
CA ILE A 28 -5.93 5.40 -13.78
C ILE A 28 -6.14 5.22 -15.29
N VAL A 29 -6.23 3.98 -15.76
CA VAL A 29 -6.47 3.67 -17.19
C VAL A 29 -7.93 3.97 -17.54
N ASP A 30 -8.24 5.26 -17.61
CA ASP A 30 -9.50 5.85 -18.01
C ASP A 30 -9.21 7.23 -18.60
N LYS A 31 -9.51 7.43 -19.88
CA LYS A 31 -9.20 8.67 -20.61
C LYS A 31 -9.86 9.93 -20.04
N ARG A 32 -10.86 9.77 -19.17
CA ARG A 32 -11.55 10.88 -18.48
C ARG A 32 -10.77 11.40 -17.29
N LEU A 33 -9.86 10.59 -16.74
CA LEU A 33 -9.15 10.86 -15.50
C LEU A 33 -7.71 11.29 -15.80
N GLY A 34 -7.28 12.33 -15.10
CA GLY A 34 -5.88 12.69 -15.01
C GLY A 34 -5.15 11.85 -13.95
N PRO A 35 -3.83 12.07 -13.77
CA PRO A 35 -3.11 11.54 -12.64
C PRO A 35 -3.74 11.98 -11.31
N VAL A 36 -3.82 11.07 -10.35
CA VAL A 36 -4.41 11.28 -9.03
C VAL A 36 -3.29 11.17 -8.00
N LYS A 37 -3.22 12.12 -7.06
CA LYS A 37 -2.29 12.01 -5.93
C LYS A 37 -2.92 11.22 -4.80
N ALA A 38 -2.09 10.51 -4.06
CA ALA A 38 -2.46 9.88 -2.81
C ALA A 38 -1.31 9.94 -1.82
N GLU A 39 -1.67 9.79 -0.56
CA GLU A 39 -0.73 9.65 0.55
C GLU A 39 -0.97 8.28 1.20
N ALA A 40 0.09 7.65 1.65
CA ALA A 40 -0.01 6.40 2.40
C ALA A 40 0.95 6.39 3.60
N GLU A 41 0.47 5.83 4.70
CA GLU A 41 1.26 5.49 5.88
C GLU A 41 1.58 3.99 5.86
N ILE A 42 2.88 3.67 5.84
CA ILE A 42 3.40 2.31 5.82
C ILE A 42 4.06 1.99 7.15
N SER A 43 3.66 0.91 7.80
CA SER A 43 4.26 0.45 9.05
C SER A 43 4.89 -0.93 8.88
N ILE A 44 5.84 -1.25 9.78
CA ILE A 44 6.40 -2.58 9.89
C ILE A 44 6.00 -3.14 11.25
N LYS A 45 5.03 -4.05 11.27
CA LYS A 45 4.44 -4.56 12.51
C LYS A 45 4.73 -6.04 12.72
N PRO A 46 5.16 -6.45 13.93
CA PRO A 46 5.36 -7.86 14.21
C PRO A 46 4.05 -8.58 14.55
N VAL A 47 3.79 -9.71 13.88
CA VAL A 47 2.66 -10.59 14.19
C VAL A 47 3.15 -11.81 14.97
N LYS A 48 3.29 -11.63 16.29
CA LYS A 48 3.89 -12.62 17.21
C LYS A 48 3.24 -14.01 17.12
N SER A 49 1.92 -14.08 16.94
CA SER A 49 1.20 -15.36 16.86
C SER A 49 1.50 -16.15 15.58
N GLN A 50 1.93 -15.46 14.52
CA GLN A 50 2.19 -16.08 13.21
C GLN A 50 3.68 -16.15 12.85
N GLY A 51 4.53 -15.41 13.56
CA GLY A 51 5.99 -15.52 13.42
C GLY A 51 6.56 -14.78 12.21
N TYR A 52 5.97 -13.65 11.84
CA TYR A 52 6.45 -12.79 10.75
C TYR A 52 6.26 -11.30 11.07
N LEU A 53 6.96 -10.44 10.34
CA LEU A 53 6.70 -9.00 10.25
C LEU A 53 5.75 -8.73 9.08
N GLU A 54 4.80 -7.83 9.23
CA GLU A 54 3.97 -7.29 8.16
C GLU A 54 4.53 -5.95 7.70
N VAL A 55 4.66 -5.77 6.39
CA VAL A 55 4.71 -4.44 5.78
C VAL A 55 3.26 -4.06 5.49
N LEU A 56 2.73 -3.13 6.26
CA LEU A 56 1.32 -2.83 6.34
C LEU A 56 1.05 -1.41 5.84
N VAL A 57 0.03 -1.23 5.01
CA VAL A 57 -0.59 0.07 4.80
C VAL A 57 -1.55 0.30 5.96
N GLU A 58 -1.24 1.22 6.86
CA GLU A 58 -2.21 1.66 7.88
C GLU A 58 -3.35 2.40 7.20
N GLU A 59 -2.98 3.33 6.33
CA GLU A 59 -3.89 4.25 5.68
C GLU A 59 -3.31 4.63 4.31
N LEU A 60 -4.16 4.59 3.28
CA LEU A 60 -3.89 5.18 1.97
C LEU A 60 -5.14 5.90 1.52
N GLU A 61 -5.00 7.21 1.28
CA GLU A 61 -6.07 8.07 0.81
C GLU A 61 -5.66 8.83 -0.44
N SER A 62 -6.53 8.84 -1.46
CA SER A 62 -6.33 9.64 -2.67
C SER A 62 -7.08 10.97 -2.61
N GLU A 63 -6.63 11.92 -3.44
CA GLU A 63 -7.47 13.03 -3.87
C GLU A 63 -8.79 12.50 -4.46
N HIS A 64 -9.84 13.32 -4.37
CA HIS A 64 -11.17 12.95 -4.85
C HIS A 64 -11.18 12.74 -6.36
N ILE A 65 -11.79 11.63 -6.80
CA ILE A 65 -11.86 11.25 -8.21
C ILE A 65 -13.30 11.42 -8.70
N PHE A 66 -13.47 12.23 -9.73
CA PHE A 66 -14.77 12.44 -10.37
C PHE A 66 -14.71 12.20 -11.88
N ALA A 67 -15.60 11.35 -12.38
CA ALA A 67 -15.86 11.14 -13.80
C ALA A 67 -17.32 10.72 -14.04
N ASP A 68 -18.02 11.43 -14.91
CA ASP A 68 -19.41 11.14 -15.27
C ASP A 68 -19.55 10.01 -16.28
N GLU A 69 -20.74 9.42 -16.39
CA GLU A 69 -21.02 8.36 -17.38
C GLU A 69 -21.03 8.91 -18.81
N ASN A 70 -20.12 8.42 -19.66
CA ASN A 70 -20.01 8.84 -21.06
C ASN A 70 -21.11 8.28 -22.00
N GLY A 71 -22.24 7.82 -21.47
CA GLY A 71 -23.35 7.26 -22.25
C GLY A 71 -23.04 5.97 -23.03
N SER A 72 -21.87 5.35 -22.82
CA SER A 72 -21.48 4.11 -23.50
C SER A 72 -22.05 2.90 -22.78
N ILE A 73 -22.84 2.09 -23.49
CA ILE A 73 -23.30 0.77 -23.03
C ILE A 73 -22.17 -0.26 -22.91
N TYR A 74 -20.96 0.08 -23.38
CA TYR A 74 -19.78 -0.78 -23.40
C TYR A 74 -18.75 -0.39 -22.32
N GLY A 75 -19.17 -0.32 -21.06
CA GLY A 75 -18.27 -0.55 -19.92
C GLY A 75 -17.61 0.66 -19.25
N SER A 76 -18.18 1.87 -19.37
CA SER A 76 -17.69 3.03 -18.59
C SER A 76 -18.67 3.39 -17.48
N PHE A 77 -18.43 2.88 -16.27
CA PHE A 77 -19.07 3.39 -15.05
C PHE A 77 -18.51 4.78 -14.69
N GLY A 78 -19.36 5.65 -14.17
CA GLY A 78 -18.94 6.89 -13.53
C GLY A 78 -18.30 6.62 -12.15
N ILE A 79 -17.54 7.57 -11.64
CA ILE A 79 -16.84 7.52 -10.34
C ILE A 79 -17.05 8.86 -9.65
N ASP A 80 -17.35 8.84 -8.35
CA ASP A 80 -17.44 10.02 -7.48
C ASP A 80 -17.01 9.64 -6.05
N GLN A 81 -15.70 9.43 -5.86
CA GLN A 81 -15.13 8.98 -4.57
C GLN A 81 -13.61 9.15 -4.54
N SER A 82 -13.04 9.13 -3.33
CA SER A 82 -11.61 8.87 -3.11
C SER A 82 -11.32 7.36 -3.07
N ILE A 83 -10.05 6.99 -3.27
CA ILE A 83 -9.55 5.66 -2.92
C ILE A 83 -9.14 5.70 -1.45
N GLU A 84 -9.61 4.71 -0.70
CA GLU A 84 -9.39 4.57 0.74
C GLU A 84 -9.03 3.10 1.00
N ILE A 85 -7.81 2.82 1.45
CA ILE A 85 -7.32 1.48 1.79
C ILE A 85 -6.74 1.54 3.20
N TYR A 86 -7.19 0.66 4.09
CA TYR A 86 -6.76 0.61 5.48
C TYR A 86 -6.40 -0.82 5.86
N ASP A 87 -5.42 -0.96 6.76
CA ASP A 87 -4.96 -2.24 7.32
C ASP A 87 -4.62 -3.31 6.25
N GLU A 88 -4.02 -2.90 5.12
CA GLU A 88 -3.71 -3.81 4.00
C GLU A 88 -2.26 -4.31 4.05
N VAL A 89 -2.08 -5.64 4.14
CA VAL A 89 -0.75 -6.27 4.19
C VAL A 89 -0.13 -6.35 2.80
N LEU A 90 0.94 -5.58 2.57
CA LEU A 90 1.69 -5.54 1.32
C LEU A 90 2.65 -6.71 1.16
N ALA A 91 3.29 -7.10 2.26
CA ALA A 91 4.20 -8.25 2.33
C ALA A 91 4.37 -8.74 3.74
N VAL A 92 4.90 -9.96 3.85
CA VAL A 92 5.30 -10.58 5.10
C VAL A 92 6.78 -10.94 5.03
N ILE A 93 7.48 -10.77 6.15
CA ILE A 93 8.88 -11.16 6.33
C ILE A 93 8.94 -12.18 7.48
N PRO A 94 9.21 -13.45 7.21
CA PRO A 94 9.31 -14.48 8.24
C PRO A 94 10.38 -14.16 9.30
N PHE A 95 10.11 -14.47 10.57
CA PHE A 95 11.06 -14.20 11.66
C PHE A 95 12.38 -14.96 11.51
N ASP A 96 12.38 -16.14 10.91
CA ASP A 96 13.58 -16.94 10.64
C ASP A 96 14.51 -16.32 9.59
N GLU A 97 14.00 -15.38 8.78
CA GLU A 97 14.83 -14.55 7.90
C GLU A 97 15.55 -13.44 8.66
N ILE A 98 15.10 -13.10 9.88
CA ILE A 98 15.57 -11.94 10.65
C ILE A 98 16.37 -12.34 11.89
N ILE A 99 15.85 -13.30 12.68
CA ILE A 99 16.44 -13.72 13.95
C ILE A 99 17.81 -14.36 13.71
N GLY A 100 18.81 -13.91 14.48
CA GLY A 100 20.19 -14.37 14.41
C GLY A 100 20.96 -13.89 13.18
N LYS A 101 20.39 -13.01 12.35
CA LYS A 101 21.09 -12.39 11.22
C LYS A 101 21.70 -11.06 11.62
N GLU A 102 22.95 -10.82 11.24
CA GLU A 102 23.61 -9.53 11.47
C GLU A 102 23.09 -8.44 10.53
N ASN A 103 22.71 -8.82 9.32
CA ASN A 103 22.21 -7.94 8.27
C ASN A 103 20.67 -7.90 8.19
N TRP A 104 20.00 -8.20 9.30
CA TRP A 104 18.54 -8.28 9.35
C TRP A 104 17.85 -6.98 8.87
N ASN A 105 18.47 -5.83 9.13
CA ASN A 105 17.94 -4.53 8.72
C ASN A 105 17.90 -4.40 7.20
N GLU A 106 18.90 -4.91 6.49
CA GLU A 106 18.93 -4.88 5.02
C GLU A 106 17.77 -5.67 4.41
N ILE A 107 17.35 -6.76 5.07
CA ILE A 107 16.22 -7.59 4.65
C ILE A 107 14.91 -6.81 4.79
N VAL A 108 14.75 -6.11 5.92
CA VAL A 108 13.58 -5.26 6.17
C VAL A 108 13.59 -4.04 5.24
N ASP A 109 14.72 -3.35 5.11
CA ASP A 109 14.90 -2.20 4.22
C ASP A 109 14.60 -2.55 2.75
N ALA A 110 14.95 -3.75 2.30
CA ALA A 110 14.65 -4.21 0.95
C ALA A 110 13.14 -4.29 0.65
N SER A 111 12.33 -4.51 1.70
CA SER A 111 10.86 -4.61 1.59
C SER A 111 10.16 -3.25 1.46
N ILE A 112 10.84 -2.16 1.85
CA ILE A 112 10.32 -0.79 1.84
C ILE A 112 11.04 0.11 0.83
N THR A 113 11.71 -0.46 -0.17
CA THR A 113 12.29 0.33 -1.27
C THR A 113 11.21 0.94 -2.17
N VAL A 114 11.53 2.03 -2.88
CA VAL A 114 10.60 2.68 -3.83
C VAL A 114 10.00 1.68 -4.81
N ASP A 115 10.83 0.86 -5.43
CA ASP A 115 10.38 -0.11 -6.44
C ASP A 115 9.48 -1.18 -5.82
N LYS A 116 9.80 -1.64 -4.61
CA LYS A 116 9.00 -2.65 -3.91
C LYS A 116 7.64 -2.12 -3.48
N LEU A 117 7.61 -0.92 -2.90
CA LEU A 117 6.36 -0.26 -2.53
C LEU A 117 5.52 0.05 -3.76
N LYS A 118 6.10 0.51 -4.88
CA LYS A 118 5.36 0.71 -6.14
C LYS A 118 4.70 -0.57 -6.64
N GLU A 119 5.40 -1.70 -6.59
CA GLU A 119 4.86 -3.00 -6.98
C GLU A 119 3.67 -3.41 -6.09
N GLN A 120 3.86 -3.34 -4.77
CA GLN A 120 2.88 -3.83 -3.79
C GLN A 120 1.66 -2.91 -3.67
N LEU A 121 1.87 -1.60 -3.53
CA LEU A 121 0.79 -0.60 -3.55
C LEU A 121 0.06 -0.64 -4.87
N GLY A 122 0.79 -0.83 -5.98
CA GLY A 122 0.19 -1.04 -7.29
C GLY A 122 -0.82 -2.20 -7.27
N LYS A 123 -0.46 -3.33 -6.67
CA LYS A 123 -1.38 -4.47 -6.52
C LYS A 123 -2.61 -4.09 -5.68
N ALA A 124 -2.42 -3.49 -4.51
CA ALA A 124 -3.53 -3.06 -3.63
C ALA A 124 -4.50 -2.10 -4.35
N LEU A 125 -3.96 -1.10 -5.06
CA LEU A 125 -4.75 -0.15 -5.86
C LEU A 125 -5.53 -0.83 -7.00
N ASN A 126 -4.97 -1.87 -7.62
CA ASN A 126 -5.65 -2.61 -8.69
C ASN A 126 -6.72 -3.59 -8.16
N ASP A 127 -6.65 -3.97 -6.89
CA ASP A 127 -7.67 -4.78 -6.23
C ASP A 127 -8.83 -3.94 -5.66
N TYR A 128 -8.59 -2.64 -5.43
CA TYR A 128 -9.60 -1.67 -4.99
C TYR A 128 -10.83 -1.63 -5.91
N GLN A 129 -12.01 -1.60 -5.29
CA GLN A 129 -13.29 -1.58 -5.99
C GLN A 129 -13.97 -0.21 -5.90
N PHE A 130 -14.01 0.47 -7.04
CA PHE A 130 -14.77 1.69 -7.23
C PHE A 130 -16.27 1.39 -7.23
N SER A 131 -17.05 2.34 -6.74
CA SER A 131 -18.51 2.35 -6.87
C SER A 131 -18.90 3.17 -8.08
N ASP A 132 -19.97 2.76 -8.77
CA ASP A 132 -20.62 3.63 -9.73
C ASP A 132 -21.32 4.79 -9.03
N LEU A 133 -21.78 5.80 -9.78
CA LEU A 133 -22.47 6.97 -9.23
C LEU A 133 -23.75 6.61 -8.45
N SER A 134 -24.36 5.45 -8.73
CA SER A 134 -25.52 4.96 -7.98
C SER A 134 -25.14 4.20 -6.70
N GLY A 135 -23.87 3.87 -6.50
CA GLY A 135 -23.35 3.05 -5.40
C GLY A 135 -23.71 1.56 -5.49
N LYS A 136 -24.44 1.14 -6.53
CA LYS A 136 -25.01 -0.21 -6.66
C LYS A 136 -24.02 -1.20 -7.26
N TYR A 137 -23.14 -0.73 -8.14
CA TYR A 137 -22.20 -1.57 -8.88
C TYR A 137 -20.78 -1.28 -8.42
N LYS A 138 -20.02 -2.35 -8.22
CA LYS A 138 -18.60 -2.30 -7.88
C LYS A 138 -17.77 -2.77 -9.06
N PHE A 139 -16.68 -2.08 -9.35
CA PHE A 139 -15.78 -2.42 -10.45
C PHE A 139 -14.34 -2.04 -10.14
N ARG A 140 -13.39 -2.68 -10.83
CA ARG A 140 -11.96 -2.36 -10.71
C ARG A 140 -11.52 -1.49 -11.87
N LYS A 141 -10.56 -0.61 -11.62
CA LYS A 141 -9.83 0.11 -12.65
C LYS A 141 -8.37 -0.27 -12.57
N ARG A 142 -7.71 -0.29 -13.73
CA ARG A 142 -6.27 -0.51 -13.77
C ARG A 142 -5.59 0.78 -13.34
N CYS A 143 -4.74 0.69 -12.34
CA CYS A 143 -3.96 1.80 -11.78
C CYS A 143 -2.47 1.52 -11.96
N THR A 144 -1.68 2.55 -12.25
CA THR A 144 -0.22 2.47 -12.33
C THR A 144 0.40 3.60 -11.52
N ILE A 145 1.33 3.29 -10.63
CA ILE A 145 2.04 4.31 -9.85
C ILE A 145 3.20 4.85 -10.70
N THR A 146 3.11 6.11 -11.09
CA THR A 146 4.15 6.77 -11.91
C THR A 146 5.24 7.35 -11.03
N GLU A 147 4.87 7.94 -9.89
CA GLU A 147 5.78 8.57 -8.94
C GLU A 147 5.49 8.09 -7.52
N LEU A 148 6.54 7.89 -6.73
CA LEU A 148 6.46 7.58 -5.30
C LEU A 148 7.64 8.27 -4.60
N GLN A 149 7.36 8.99 -3.53
CA GLN A 149 8.34 9.77 -2.78
C GLN A 149 8.12 9.56 -1.28
N PHE A 150 9.20 9.35 -0.54
CA PHE A 150 9.16 9.32 0.93
C PHE A 150 9.03 10.74 1.47
N ILE A 151 8.11 10.93 2.41
CA ILE A 151 7.90 12.18 3.14
C ILE A 151 8.47 11.95 4.55
N GLY A 152 9.44 12.79 4.94
CA GLY A 152 10.11 12.73 6.24
C GLY A 152 9.48 13.63 7.28
#